data_AF-A0A0S7ZNM3-F1
#
_entry.id   AF-A0A0S7ZNM3-F1
#
_cell.length_a   1.000
_cell.length_b   1.000
_cell.length_c   1.000
_cell.angle_alpha   90.00
_cell.angle_beta   90.00
_cell.angle_gamma   90.00
#
_symmetry.space_group_name_H-M   'P 1'
#
loop_
_entity.id
_entity.type
_entity.pdbx_description
1 polymer ?
#
loop_
_entity_poly.entity_id
_entity_poly.type
_entity_poly.pdbx_seq_one_letter_code
_entity_poly.pdbx_strand_id
1 'polypeptide(L)'
;MLYVPLFLALGIGAGFLVRKRSGLLFVADKICAGLILILLLLLGYTLGGNQSILRNFSLFGIQAAVLAFGGVGGSVLLSSLIYRIFFKEVFLKETRNGR
;
A
#
# COMPACT_ATOMS: atom_id res chain seq x y z
N MET A 1 -1.27 -20.08 -11.40
CA MET A 1 -1.61 -18.64 -11.40
C MET A 1 -2.73 -18.28 -10.41
N LEU A 2 -3.79 -19.09 -10.27
CA LEU A 2 -4.89 -18.84 -9.31
C LEU A 2 -4.59 -19.12 -7.83
N TYR A 3 -3.46 -19.74 -7.50
CA TYR A 3 -3.14 -20.10 -6.11
C TYR A 3 -2.91 -18.87 -5.22
N VAL A 4 -2.28 -17.81 -5.75
CA VAL A 4 -2.01 -16.56 -5.00
C VAL A 4 -3.31 -15.86 -4.57
N PRO A 5 -4.27 -15.58 -5.47
CA PRO A 5 -5.53 -14.96 -5.05
C PRO A 5 -6.34 -15.86 -4.12
N LEU A 6 -6.27 -17.18 -4.27
CA LEU A 6 -6.96 -18.12 -3.37
C LEU A 6 -6.37 -18.05 -1.95
N PHE A 7 -5.04 -18.00 -1.83
CA PHE A 7 -4.36 -17.85 -0.55
C PHE A 7 -4.64 -16.50 0.11
N LEU A 8 -4.73 -15.43 -0.69
CA LEU A 8 -5.15 -14.11 -0.21
C LEU A 8 -6.59 -14.14 0.33
N ALA A 9 -7.52 -14.76 -0.41
CA ALA A 9 -8.91 -14.88 0.02
C ALA A 9 -9.04 -15.67 1.33
N LEU A 10 -8.27 -16.75 1.49
CA LEU A 10 -8.19 -17.52 2.74
C LEU A 10 -7.63 -16.68 3.89
N GLY A 11 -6.57 -15.90 3.65
CA GLY A 11 -6.00 -14.99 4.65
C GLY A 11 -6.97 -13.91 5.13
N ILE A 12 -7.75 -13.32 4.21
CA ILE A 12 -8.81 -12.35 4.53
C ILE A 12 -9.90 -13.02 5.36
N GLY A 13 -10.33 -14.24 4.97
CA GLY A 13 -11.33 -15.01 5.71
C GLY A 13 -10.88 -15.34 7.14
N ALA A 14 -9.63 -15.78 7.30
CA ALA A 14 -9.03 -16.02 8.61
C ALA A 14 -8.93 -14.74 9.45
N GLY A 15 -8.54 -13.61 8.85
CA GLY A 15 -8.51 -12.30 9.50
C GLY A 15 -9.88 -11.82 9.97
N PHE A 16 -10.94 -12.12 9.22
CA PHE A 16 -12.32 -11.77 9.60
C PHE A 16 -12.78 -12.52 10.85
N LEU A 17 -12.44 -13.80 10.98
CA LEU A 17 -12.81 -14.62 12.14
C LEU A 17 -12.06 -14.18 13.42
N VAL A 18 -10.81 -13.74 13.27
CA VAL A 18 -9.94 -13.27 14.36
C VAL A 18 -10.29 -11.84 14.82
N ARG A 19 -10.94 -11.04 13.97
CA ARG A 19 -11.27 -9.62 14.22
C ARG A 19 -12.00 -9.36 15.54
N LYS A 20 -12.74 -10.33 16.06
CA LYS A 20 -13.50 -10.19 17.33
C LYS A 20 -12.63 -10.27 18.60
N ARG A 21 -11.36 -10.67 18.48
CA ARG A 21 -10.41 -10.81 19.61
C ARG A 21 -9.41 -9.64 19.61
N SER A 22 -9.70 -8.59 20.37
CA SER A 22 -8.86 -7.38 20.49
C SER A 22 -7.42 -7.66 20.92
N GLY A 23 -7.19 -8.66 21.78
CA GLY A 23 -5.84 -9.07 22.19
C GLY A 23 -4.99 -9.66 21.06
N LEU A 24 -5.61 -10.39 20.13
CA LEU A 24 -4.88 -10.97 18.98
C LEU A 24 -4.52 -9.90 17.95
N LEU A 25 -5.35 -8.86 17.80
CA LEU A 25 -5.06 -7.72 16.94
C LEU A 25 -3.83 -6.93 17.42
N PHE A 26 -3.68 -6.73 18.72
CA PHE A 26 -2.52 -6.03 19.28
C PHE A 26 -1.21 -6.83 19.09
N VAL A 27 -1.28 -8.16 19.25
CA VAL A 27 -0.12 -9.03 18.98
C VAL A 27 0.21 -9.04 17.48
N ALA A 28 -0.80 -9.10 16.62
CA ALA A 28 -0.61 -9.04 15.17
C ALA A 28 0.05 -7.73 14.74
N ASP A 29 -0.39 -6.59 15.27
CA ASP A 29 0.20 -5.28 14.99
C ASP A 29 1.70 -5.25 15.36
N LYS A 30 2.05 -5.74 16.56
CA LYS A 30 3.45 -5.81 17.01
C LYS A 30 4.30 -6.76 16.16
N ILE A 31 3.73 -7.89 15.73
CA ILE A 31 4.39 -8.82 14.82
C ILE A 31 4.59 -8.18 13.45
N CYS A 32 3.57 -7.50 12.90
CA CYS A 32 3.67 -6.78 11.63
C CYS A 32 4.77 -5.72 11.65
N ALA A 33 4.84 -4.90 12.71
CA ALA A 33 5.91 -3.93 12.88
C ALA A 33 7.30 -4.60 12.92
N GLY A 34 7.43 -5.70 13.67
CA GLY A 34 8.67 -6.49 13.71
C GLY A 34 9.04 -7.10 12.36
N LEU A 35 8.05 -7.63 11.63
CA LEU A 35 8.24 -8.20 10.29
C LEU A 35 8.68 -7.13 9.29
N ILE A 36 8.06 -5.94 9.30
CA ILE A 36 8.45 -4.85 8.42
C ILE A 36 9.92 -4.49 8.64
N LEU A 37 10.37 -4.39 9.90
CA LEU A 37 11.78 -4.15 10.22
C LEU A 37 12.70 -5.26 9.71
N ILE A 38 12.34 -6.52 9.95
CA ILE A 38 13.12 -7.69 9.50
C ILE A 38 13.18 -7.75 7.97
N LEU A 39 12.05 -7.52 7.29
CA LEU A 39 11.94 -7.53 5.83
C LEU A 39 12.74 -6.39 5.21
N LEU A 40 12.68 -5.19 5.78
CA LEU A 40 13.50 -4.05 5.35
C LEU A 40 15.00 -4.34 5.52
N LEU A 41 15.39 -4.97 6.63
CA LEU A 41 16.78 -5.39 6.87
C LEU A 41 17.24 -6.43 5.84
N LEU A 42 16.44 -7.47 5.63
CA LEU A 42 16.72 -8.52 4.65
C LEU A 42 16.79 -7.94 3.23
N LEU A 43 15.89 -7.02 2.89
CA LEU A 43 15.90 -6.33 1.60
C LEU A 43 17.21 -5.55 1.41
N GLY A 44 17.64 -4.81 2.43
CA GLY A 44 18.93 -4.11 2.41
C GLY A 44 20.11 -5.06 2.20
N TYR A 45 20.13 -6.20 2.92
CA TYR A 45 21.15 -7.23 2.75
C TYR A 45 21.17 -7.83 1.33
N THR A 46 19.99 -8.22 0.82
CA THR A 46 19.87 -8.81 -0.52
C THR A 46 20.27 -7.85 -1.63
N LEU A 47 19.88 -6.58 -1.53
CA LEU A 47 20.25 -5.56 -2.52
C LEU A 47 21.72 -5.15 -2.39
N GLY A 48 22.26 -5.11 -1.17
CA GLY A 48 23.65 -4.73 -0.87
C GLY A 48 24.70 -5.80 -1.21
N GLY A 49 24.32 -7.09 -1.20
CA GLY A 49 25.22 -8.19 -1.56
C GLY A 49 25.41 -8.40 -3.06
N ASN A 50 24.62 -7.73 -3.91
CA ASN A 50 24.62 -7.97 -5.35
C ASN A 50 25.34 -6.85 -6.12
N GLN A 51 26.59 -7.10 -6.51
CA GLN A 51 27.44 -6.15 -7.25
C GLN A 51 26.79 -5.63 -8.55
N SER A 52 25.95 -6.45 -9.22
CA SER A 52 25.22 -6.04 -10.42
C SER A 52 24.13 -5.01 -10.13
N ILE A 53 23.49 -5.10 -8.96
CA ILE A 53 22.50 -4.12 -8.49
C ILE A 53 23.23 -2.85 -8.06
N LEU A 54 24.32 -2.95 -7.29
CA LEU A 54 25.11 -1.78 -6.87
C LEU A 54 25.69 -0.98 -8.04
N ARG A 55 26.26 -1.66 -9.04
CA ARG A 55 26.86 -0.98 -10.20
C ARG A 55 25.82 -0.24 -11.05
N ASN A 56 24.59 -0.75 -11.08
CA ASN A 56 23.46 -0.14 -11.80
C ASN A 56 22.51 0.61 -10.88
N PHE A 57 22.90 0.84 -9.61
CA PHE A 57 22.02 1.45 -8.62
C PHE A 57 21.64 2.88 -8.99
N SER A 58 22.53 3.60 -9.66
CA SER A 58 22.22 4.93 -10.20
C SER A 58 21.09 4.87 -11.24
N LEU A 59 21.15 3.90 -12.16
CA LEU A 59 20.12 3.72 -13.19
C LEU A 59 18.77 3.28 -12.57
N PHE A 60 18.80 2.25 -11.72
CA PHE A 60 17.60 1.76 -11.03
C PHE A 60 17.03 2.79 -10.06
N GLY A 61 17.88 3.55 -9.38
CA GLY A 61 17.50 4.59 -8.42
C GLY A 61 16.77 5.74 -9.09
N ILE A 62 17.27 6.26 -10.22
CA ILE A 62 16.56 7.31 -10.96
C ILE A 62 15.23 6.78 -11.51
N GLN A 63 15.22 5.57 -12.07
CA GLN A 63 13.99 4.97 -12.58
C GLN A 63 12.94 4.78 -11.47
N ALA A 64 13.36 4.28 -10.31
CA ALA A 64 12.51 4.14 -9.14
C ALA A 64 12.02 5.50 -8.61
N ALA A 65 12.87 6.51 -8.58
CA ALA A 65 12.49 7.86 -8.16
C ALA A 65 11.43 8.46 -9.09
N VAL A 66 11.62 8.38 -10.41
CA VAL A 66 10.64 8.86 -11.39
C VAL A 66 9.31 8.09 -11.26
N LEU A 67 9.35 6.77 -11.06
CA LEU A 67 8.15 5.96 -10.82
C LEU A 67 7.45 6.34 -9.50
N ALA A 68 8.20 6.56 -8.43
CA ALA A 68 7.64 6.93 -7.13
C ALA A 68 6.99 8.32 -7.20
N PHE A 69 7.68 9.32 -7.72
CA PHE A 69 7.14 10.68 -7.87
C PHE A 69 6.00 10.74 -8.88
N GLY A 70 6.13 10.06 -10.03
CA GLY A 70 5.07 9.97 -11.03
C GLY A 70 3.84 9.23 -10.50
N GLY A 71 4.03 8.13 -9.76
CA GLY A 71 2.95 7.34 -9.18
C GLY A 71 2.22 8.07 -8.05
N VAL A 72 2.96 8.66 -7.11
CA VAL A 72 2.37 9.44 -6.00
C VAL A 72 1.74 10.73 -6.53
N GLY A 73 2.47 11.48 -7.35
CA GLY A 73 1.98 12.71 -7.96
C GLY A 73 0.73 12.45 -8.82
N GLY A 74 0.76 11.43 -9.67
CA GLY A 74 -0.39 11.01 -10.47
C GLY A 74 -1.58 10.57 -9.62
N SER A 75 -1.36 9.80 -8.55
CA SER A 75 -2.44 9.38 -7.62
C SER A 75 -3.08 10.58 -6.91
N VAL A 76 -2.28 11.53 -6.43
CA VAL A 76 -2.79 12.75 -5.75
C VAL A 76 -3.53 13.65 -6.74
N LEU A 77 -2.99 13.85 -7.95
CA LEU A 77 -3.64 14.64 -9.00
C LEU A 77 -4.98 14.03 -9.41
N LEU A 78 -5.03 12.72 -9.63
CA LEU A 78 -6.25 12.03 -10.03
C LEU A 78 -7.28 12.03 -8.90
N SER A 79 -6.87 11.82 -7.64
CA SER A 79 -7.73 11.94 -6.46
C SER A 79 -8.33 13.35 -6.35
N SER A 80 -7.53 14.39 -6.57
CA SER A 80 -7.99 15.79 -6.57
C SER A 80 -8.94 16.10 -7.73
N LEU A 81 -8.68 15.56 -8.92
CA LEU A 81 -9.55 15.72 -10.08
C LEU A 81 -10.92 15.06 -9.86
N ILE A 82 -10.93 13.82 -9.35
CA ILE A 82 -12.14 13.08 -9.00
C ILE A 82 -12.92 13.83 -7.92
N TYR A 83 -12.24 14.36 -6.90
CA TYR A 83 -12.88 15.18 -5.87
C TYR A 83 -13.55 16.44 -6.47
N ARG A 84 -12.90 17.12 -7.41
CA ARG A 84 -13.50 18.32 -8.03
C ARG A 84 -14.68 18.02 -8.96
N ILE A 85 -14.63 16.92 -9.71
CA ILE A 85 -15.68 16.55 -10.67
C ILE A 85 -16.88 15.92 -9.94
N PHE A 86 -16.63 14.98 -9.04
CA PHE A 86 -17.69 14.18 -8.42
C PHE A 86 -18.21 14.83 -7.13
N PHE A 87 -17.35 15.43 -6.31
CA PHE A 87 -17.75 15.95 -4.99
C PHE A 87 -18.39 17.36 -5.04
N LYS A 88 -18.16 18.13 -6.10
CA LYS A 88 -18.88 19.40 -6.32
C LYS A 88 -20.37 19.16 -6.61
N GLU A 89 -20.70 18.06 -7.26
CA GLU A 89 -22.08 17.62 -7.56
C GLU A 89 -22.75 17.00 -6.32
N VAL A 90 -22.02 16.16 -5.57
CA VAL A 90 -22.54 15.46 -4.38
C VAL A 90 -22.89 16.43 -3.25
N PHE A 91 -22.09 17.48 -3.02
CA PHE A 91 -22.38 18.44 -1.94
C PHE A 91 -23.63 19.30 -2.22
N LEU A 92 -23.89 19.69 -3.47
CA LEU A 92 -25.11 20.43 -3.82
C LEU A 92 -26.37 19.55 -3.86
N LYS A 93 -26.21 18.23 -4.02
CA LYS A 93 -27.33 17.28 -3.95
C LYS A 93 -27.74 17.02 -2.49
N GLU A 94 -26.79 16.99 -1.56
CA GLU A 94 -27.05 16.82 -0.13
C GLU A 94 -27.76 18.05 0.48
N THR A 95 -27.41 19.28 0.08
CA THR A 95 -28.06 20.50 0.61
C THR A 95 -29.44 20.82 -0.02
N ARG A 96 -29.76 20.19 -1.17
CA ARG A 96 -31.06 20.34 -1.85
C ARG A 96 -32.06 19.24 -1.48
N ASN A 97 -31.61 18.08 -1.03
CA ASN A 97 -32.49 16.96 -0.62
C ASN A 97 -32.82 16.96 0.89
N GLY A 98 -32.32 17.96 1.63
CA GLY A 98 -32.61 18.20 3.05
C GLY A 98 -33.54 19.40 3.29
N ARG A 99 -34.30 19.86 2.29
CA ARG A 99 -35.41 20.80 2.45
C ARG A 99 -36.67 20.25 1.79
#